data_AF-A0A950Z4S3-F1
#
_entry.id   AF-A0A950Z4S3-F1
#
_cell.length_a   1.000
_cell.length_b   1.000
_cell.length_c   1.000
_cell.angle_alpha   90.00
_cell.angle_beta   90.00
_cell.angle_gamma   90.00
#
_symmetry.space_group_name_H-M   'P 1'
#
loop_
_entity.id
_entity.type
_entity.pdbx_description
1 polymer ?
#
loop_
_entity_poly.entity_id
_entity_poly.type
_entity_poly.pdbx_seq_one_letter_code
_entity_poly.pdbx_strand_id
1 'polypeptide(L)'
;MRTLLAALAVVTLTLSGGCWPKPESDSSSSTPSTETRRPLSDGDPLTGTLRAGEDTKMKIDKIAIQKAIDGFREAEGHPPASLQELVDKKYLSMMPREPVGWQFQYDPRTGNFDMVPKMVPANPPAQ
;
A
#
# COMPACT_ATOMS: atom_id res chain seq x y z
N MET A 1 58.51 -19.82 -16.30
CA MET A 1 58.55 -21.23 -15.86
C MET A 1 57.40 -21.45 -14.89
N ARG A 2 56.34 -22.14 -15.33
CA ARG A 2 55.92 -23.47 -14.82
C ARG A 2 55.30 -23.34 -13.41
N THR A 3 53.98 -23.36 -13.21
CA THR A 3 53.06 -24.51 -13.40
C THR A 3 51.61 -23.99 -13.57
N LEU A 4 50.86 -24.26 -14.64
CA LEU A 4 50.17 -25.50 -15.05
C LEU A 4 49.10 -26.05 -14.07
N LEU A 5 47.86 -26.06 -14.58
CA LEU A 5 46.68 -26.90 -14.28
C LEU A 5 46.03 -26.87 -12.88
N ALA A 6 44.74 -26.53 -12.85
CA ALA A 6 43.69 -27.55 -12.87
C ALA A 6 42.32 -26.93 -13.23
N ALA A 7 41.80 -27.36 -14.39
CA ALA A 7 40.40 -27.24 -14.72
C ALA A 7 39.58 -28.20 -13.86
N LEU A 8 38.42 -27.78 -13.36
CA LEU A 8 37.30 -28.70 -13.21
C LEU A 8 35.99 -27.95 -13.35
N ALA A 9 35.31 -28.24 -14.46
CA ALA A 9 33.95 -27.87 -14.75
C ALA A 9 32.99 -28.57 -13.79
N VAL A 10 31.96 -27.87 -13.32
CA VAL A 10 30.65 -28.48 -13.04
C VAL A 10 29.57 -27.47 -13.45
N VAL A 11 29.14 -27.58 -14.69
CA VAL A 11 27.80 -27.19 -15.13
C VAL A 11 26.83 -28.15 -14.43
N THR A 12 25.98 -27.63 -13.56
CA THR A 12 24.74 -28.33 -13.15
C THR A 12 23.57 -27.36 -13.24
N LEU A 13 23.08 -27.25 -14.47
CA LEU A 13 21.72 -26.85 -14.80
C LEU A 13 20.76 -27.88 -14.18
N THR A 14 20.31 -27.66 -12.94
CA THR A 14 19.21 -28.44 -12.35
C THR A 14 17.89 -27.78 -12.74
N LEU A 15 17.40 -28.19 -13.91
CA LEU A 15 16.01 -28.06 -14.31
C LEU A 15 15.20 -29.10 -13.52
N SER A 16 14.79 -28.74 -12.30
CA SER A 16 13.85 -29.56 -11.52
C SER A 16 12.44 -29.07 -11.79
N GLY A 17 11.70 -29.91 -12.53
CA GLY A 17 10.27 -29.78 -12.68
C GLY A 17 9.56 -29.80 -11.33
N GLY A 18 8.64 -28.86 -11.16
CA GLY A 18 7.62 -28.86 -10.12
C GLY A 18 6.25 -28.84 -10.78
N CYS A 19 5.62 -30.01 -10.88
CA CYS A 19 4.20 -30.18 -11.15
C CYS A 19 3.64 -31.09 -10.05
N TRP A 20 2.41 -30.78 -9.63
CA TRP A 20 1.51 -31.47 -8.67
C TRP A 20 1.59 -31.00 -7.21
N PRO A 21 0.49 -31.05 -6.39
CA PRO A 21 -0.87 -31.57 -6.62
C PRO A 21 -2.04 -30.61 -6.21
N LYS A 22 -3.28 -31.04 -6.52
CA LYS A 22 -4.59 -30.44 -6.22
C LYS A 22 -5.04 -30.71 -4.77
N PRO A 23 -5.80 -29.80 -4.13
CA PRO A 23 -6.95 -30.27 -3.36
C PRO A 23 -8.25 -29.55 -3.74
N GLU A 24 -9.25 -30.36 -4.02
CA GLU A 24 -10.68 -30.07 -3.97
C GLU A 24 -11.10 -29.54 -2.58
N SER A 25 -12.00 -28.56 -2.57
CA SER A 25 -12.85 -28.25 -1.43
C SER A 25 -14.23 -27.96 -1.98
N ASP A 26 -15.07 -28.99 -1.92
CA ASP A 26 -16.51 -28.84 -1.92
C ASP A 26 -16.90 -27.92 -0.75
N SER A 27 -17.61 -26.85 -1.05
CA SER A 27 -18.51 -26.20 -0.10
C SER A 27 -19.80 -25.88 -0.83
N SER A 28 -20.75 -26.79 -0.63
CA SER A 28 -22.17 -26.53 -0.86
C SER A 28 -22.62 -25.41 0.08
N SER A 29 -23.22 -24.36 -0.46
CA SER A 29 -24.34 -23.70 0.21
C SER A 29 -25.35 -23.24 -0.82
N SER A 30 -26.54 -23.81 -0.71
CA SER A 30 -27.73 -23.47 -1.49
C SER A 30 -28.44 -22.30 -0.81
N THR A 31 -28.76 -21.24 -1.54
CA THR A 31 -30.12 -20.69 -1.74
C THR A 31 -30.08 -19.35 -2.49
N PRO A 32 -30.87 -19.18 -3.57
CA PRO A 32 -31.14 -17.89 -4.19
C PRO A 32 -32.31 -17.21 -3.46
N SER A 33 -32.10 -16.03 -2.89
CA SER A 33 -33.19 -15.17 -2.41
C SER A 33 -33.50 -14.09 -3.44
N THR A 34 -34.72 -14.16 -3.94
CA THR A 34 -35.39 -13.19 -4.81
C THR A 34 -35.65 -11.86 -4.08
N GLU A 35 -35.14 -10.78 -4.69
CA GLU A 35 -35.70 -9.43 -4.82
C GLU A 35 -36.39 -8.75 -3.61
N THR A 36 -35.79 -7.66 -3.09
CA THR A 36 -36.49 -6.39 -2.78
C THR A 36 -35.48 -5.28 -2.42
N ARG A 37 -35.50 -4.21 -3.23
CA ARG A 37 -34.63 -3.01 -3.26
C ARG A 37 -33.20 -3.24 -3.72
N ARG A 38 -33.00 -3.17 -5.04
CA ARG A 38 -31.71 -2.79 -5.64
C ARG A 38 -31.41 -1.34 -5.22
N PRO A 39 -30.41 -1.04 -4.39
CA PRO A 39 -29.84 0.30 -4.39
C PRO A 39 -29.20 0.49 -5.77
N LEU A 40 -29.33 1.68 -6.34
CA LEU A 40 -28.57 2.12 -7.49
C LEU A 40 -27.07 2.04 -7.15
N SER A 41 -26.45 0.87 -7.37
CA SER A 41 -25.01 0.66 -7.27
C SER A 41 -24.66 -0.63 -8.02
N ASP A 42 -25.27 -0.81 -9.19
CA ASP A 42 -24.97 -1.92 -10.09
C ASP A 42 -23.72 -1.55 -10.89
N GLY A 43 -22.54 -1.83 -10.32
CA GLY A 43 -21.30 -2.08 -11.05
C GLY A 43 -20.90 -1.12 -12.17
N ASP A 44 -21.24 0.17 -12.08
CA ASP A 44 -20.88 1.12 -13.14
C ASP A 44 -19.34 1.21 -13.20
N PRO A 45 -18.74 0.91 -14.37
CA PRO A 45 -17.28 0.85 -14.50
C PRO A 45 -16.61 2.19 -14.17
N LEU A 46 -17.32 3.33 -14.29
CA LEU A 46 -16.79 4.62 -13.85
C LEU A 46 -16.65 4.67 -12.33
N THR A 47 -17.64 4.17 -11.59
CA THR A 47 -17.56 4.14 -10.13
C THR A 47 -16.42 3.23 -9.65
N GLY A 48 -16.24 2.08 -10.28
CA GLY A 48 -15.13 1.17 -9.98
C GLY A 48 -13.75 1.76 -10.28
N THR A 49 -13.61 2.46 -11.41
CA THR A 49 -12.34 3.10 -11.80
C THR A 49 -12.00 4.32 -10.95
N LEU A 50 -13.01 5.11 -10.54
CA LEU A 50 -12.81 6.24 -9.62
C LEU A 50 -12.26 5.77 -8.27
N ARG A 51 -12.88 4.75 -7.66
CA ARG A 51 -12.44 4.21 -6.37
C ARG A 51 -11.02 3.63 -6.45
N ALA A 52 -10.73 2.86 -7.50
CA ALA A 52 -9.40 2.31 -7.73
C ALA A 52 -8.33 3.40 -7.92
N GLY A 53 -8.70 4.50 -8.60
CA GLY A 53 -7.85 5.67 -8.78
C GLY A 53 -7.56 6.38 -7.45
N GLU A 54 -8.57 6.57 -6.61
CA GLU A 54 -8.41 7.17 -5.28
C GLU A 54 -7.53 6.28 -4.38
N ASP A 55 -7.80 4.98 -4.30
CA ASP A 55 -7.01 4.04 -3.49
C ASP A 55 -5.53 4.02 -3.91
N THR A 56 -5.28 4.10 -5.22
CA THR A 56 -3.93 4.19 -5.77
C THR A 56 -3.26 5.49 -5.38
N LYS A 57 -3.98 6.62 -5.47
CA LYS A 57 -3.47 7.92 -5.05
C LYS A 57 -3.12 7.92 -3.55
N MET A 58 -3.96 7.36 -2.68
CA MET A 58 -3.65 7.27 -1.24
C MET A 58 -2.37 6.48 -0.99
N LYS A 59 -2.20 5.34 -1.67
CA LYS A 59 -0.98 4.51 -1.55
C LYS A 59 0.25 5.26 -2.04
N ILE A 60 0.16 5.94 -3.18
CA ILE A 60 1.26 6.74 -3.72
C ILE A 60 1.65 7.85 -2.74
N ASP A 61 0.67 8.58 -2.21
CA ASP A 61 0.91 9.65 -1.24
C ASP A 61 1.56 9.09 0.04
N LYS A 62 1.09 7.95 0.57
CA LYS A 62 1.71 7.27 1.72
C LYS A 62 3.16 6.88 1.45
N ILE A 63 3.43 6.27 0.30
CA ILE A 63 4.78 5.84 -0.09
C ILE A 63 5.70 7.05 -0.24
N ALA A 64 5.23 8.12 -0.88
CA ALA A 64 6.03 9.34 -1.08
C ALA A 64 6.45 9.97 0.26
N ILE A 65 5.52 10.10 1.21
CA ILE A 65 5.82 10.63 2.54
C ILE A 65 6.77 9.69 3.29
N GLN A 66 6.51 8.39 3.29
CA GLN A 66 7.38 7.42 3.96
C GLN A 66 8.81 7.46 3.41
N LYS A 67 8.97 7.56 2.09
CA LYS A 67 10.28 7.69 1.45
C LYS A 67 10.99 8.98 1.83
N ALA A 68 10.26 10.09 1.95
CA ALA A 68 10.83 11.35 2.42
C ALA A 68 11.28 11.26 3.89
N ILE A 69 10.49 10.61 4.76
CA ILE A 69 10.87 10.36 6.16
C ILE A 69 12.13 9.49 6.25
N ASP A 70 12.17 8.40 5.48
CA ASP A 70 13.32 7.50 5.46
C ASP A 70 14.58 8.23 4.98
N GLY A 71 14.47 9.01 3.89
CA GLY A 71 15.59 9.81 3.37
C GLY A 71 16.06 10.90 4.34
N PHE A 72 15.13 11.57 5.03
CA PHE A 72 15.45 12.53 6.08
C PHE A 72 16.21 11.85 7.23
N ARG A 73 15.73 10.69 7.69
CA ARG A 73 16.35 9.92 8.77
C ARG A 73 17.76 9.43 8.40
N GLU A 74 17.96 9.01 7.16
CA GLU A 74 19.27 8.60 6.65
C GLU A 74 20.27 9.77 6.59
N ALA A 75 19.80 10.98 6.26
CA ALA A 75 20.64 12.16 6.10
C ALA A 75 20.89 12.92 7.42
N GLU A 76 19.89 13.10 8.27
CA GLU A 76 19.99 13.85 9.54
C GLU A 76 20.24 12.94 10.75
N GLY A 77 20.06 11.62 10.60
CA GLY A 77 20.28 10.64 11.67
C GLY A 77 19.14 10.55 12.69
N HIS A 78 18.06 11.31 12.50
CA HIS A 78 16.86 11.28 13.34
C HIS A 78 15.60 11.44 12.48
N PRO A 79 14.42 10.99 12.93
CA PRO A 79 13.17 11.28 12.24
C PRO A 79 12.86 12.79 12.25
N PRO A 80 12.07 13.30 11.29
CA PRO A 80 11.67 14.70 11.28
C PRO A 80 10.74 15.01 12.47
N ALA A 81 10.81 16.22 13.01
CA ALA A 81 9.95 16.66 14.10
C ALA A 81 8.49 16.87 13.64
N SER A 82 8.29 17.10 12.34
CA SER A 82 6.96 17.20 11.73
C SER A 82 7.01 16.84 10.25
N LEU A 83 5.86 16.48 9.66
CA LEU A 83 5.76 16.28 8.21
C LEU A 83 6.07 17.56 7.41
N GLN A 84 5.88 18.73 8.01
CA GLN A 84 6.18 20.02 7.38
C GLN A 84 7.68 20.23 7.19
N GLU A 85 8.50 19.70 8.09
CA GLU A 85 9.96 19.79 8.01
C GLU A 85 10.50 19.13 6.75
N LEU A 86 9.86 18.05 6.28
CA LEU A 86 10.21 17.42 5.00
C LEU A 86 10.06 18.37 3.82
N VAL A 87 9.08 19.28 3.87
CA VAL A 87 8.87 20.30 2.84
C VAL A 87 9.90 21.43 2.94
N ASP A 88 10.17 21.88 4.16
CA ASP A 88 11.11 22.98 4.42
C ASP A 88 12.53 22.58 4.00
N LYS A 89 12.91 21.33 4.31
CA LYS A 89 14.20 20.72 4.00
C LYS A 89 14.27 20.12 2.60
N LYS A 90 13.21 20.26 1.80
CA LYS A 90 13.13 19.84 0.39
C LYS A 90 13.21 18.33 0.13
N TYR A 91 12.98 17.49 1.15
CA TYR A 91 12.73 16.05 0.96
C TYR A 91 11.37 15.80 0.30
N LEU A 92 10.43 16.74 0.45
CA LEU A 92 9.14 16.75 -0.21
C LEU A 92 8.94 18.12 -0.88
N SER A 93 8.48 18.15 -2.14
CA SER A 93 8.26 19.44 -2.83
C SER A 93 7.08 20.21 -2.23
N MET A 94 6.03 19.49 -1.84
CA MET A 94 4.86 20.00 -1.12
C MET A 94 4.18 18.85 -0.40
N MET A 95 3.42 19.16 0.65
CA MET A 95 2.54 18.16 1.28
C MET A 95 1.43 17.75 0.29
N PRO A 96 1.23 16.46 0.02
CA PRO A 96 0.09 16.01 -0.77
C PRO A 96 -1.19 16.35 -0.02
N ARG A 97 -2.26 16.63 -0.78
CA ARG A 97 -3.59 16.85 -0.20
C ARG A 97 -4.09 15.56 0.46
N GLU A 98 -4.57 15.68 1.69
CA GLU A 98 -5.23 14.59 2.40
C GLU A 98 -6.44 14.06 1.60
N PRO A 99 -6.55 12.74 1.37
CA PRO A 99 -7.70 12.14 0.72
C PRO A 99 -8.99 12.35 1.51
N VAL A 100 -10.13 12.37 0.82
CA VAL A 100 -11.44 12.53 1.46
C VAL A 100 -11.71 11.34 2.37
N GLY A 101 -12.03 11.60 3.64
CA GLY A 101 -12.31 10.55 4.62
C GLY A 101 -11.09 10.11 5.43
N TRP A 102 -9.90 10.66 5.16
CA TRP A 102 -8.65 10.30 5.83
C TRP A 102 -7.95 11.51 6.43
N GLN A 103 -7.10 11.26 7.42
CA GLN A 103 -6.22 12.23 8.06
C GLN A 103 -4.81 11.65 8.19
N PHE A 104 -3.81 12.50 8.04
CA PHE A 104 -2.41 12.12 8.28
C PHE A 104 -2.10 12.04 9.78
N GLN A 105 -1.59 10.90 10.21
CA GLN A 105 -1.11 10.66 11.57
C GLN A 105 0.39 10.45 11.51
N TYR A 106 1.14 11.23 12.29
CA TYR A 106 2.59 11.15 12.35
C TYR A 106 3.08 11.19 13.79
N ASP A 107 3.98 10.28 14.16
CA ASP A 107 4.68 10.28 15.44
C ASP A 107 6.15 10.71 15.25
N PRO A 108 6.54 11.92 15.72
CA PRO A 108 7.91 12.42 15.56
C PRO A 108 8.95 11.68 16.39
N ARG A 109 8.54 10.91 17.41
CA ARG A 109 9.48 10.15 18.25
C ARG A 109 9.97 8.90 17.56
N THR A 110 9.08 8.26 16.80
CA THR A 110 9.35 6.99 16.12
C THR A 110 9.55 7.15 14.62
N GLY A 111 9.09 8.26 14.03
CA GLY A 111 9.05 8.46 12.59
C GLY A 111 7.95 7.65 11.89
N ASN A 112 6.97 7.12 12.64
CA ASN A 112 5.87 6.36 12.07
C ASN A 112 4.84 7.28 11.43
N PHE A 113 4.46 6.97 10.18
CA PHE A 113 3.43 7.66 9.43
C PHE A 113 2.31 6.72 9.03
N ASP A 114 1.08 7.09 9.38
CA ASP A 114 -0.12 6.36 9.01
C ASP A 114 -1.24 7.30 8.55
N MET A 115 -2.19 6.72 7.83
CA MET A 115 -3.40 7.40 7.40
C MET A 115 -4.57 6.79 8.16
N VAL A 116 -5.24 7.60 8.97
CA VAL A 116 -6.38 7.15 9.77
C VAL A 116 -7.68 7.70 9.19
N PRO A 117 -8.78 6.94 9.22
CA PRO A 117 -10.08 7.48 8.82
C PRO A 117 -10.44 8.68 9.71
N LYS A 118 -10.77 9.80 9.08
CA LYS A 118 -11.37 10.93 9.79
C LYS A 118 -12.79 10.50 10.16
N MET A 119 -13.04 10.27 11.44
CA MET A 119 -14.35 9.81 11.88
C MET A 119 -15.37 10.92 11.59
N VAL A 120 -16.17 10.77 10.53
CA VAL A 120 -17.30 11.66 10.23
C VAL A 120 -18.44 11.20 11.13
N PRO A 121 -18.92 12.01 12.10
CA PRO A 121 -20.08 11.62 12.90
C PRO A 121 -21.27 11.41 11.96
N ALA A 122 -21.78 10.18 11.93
CA ALA A 122 -22.99 9.84 11.21
C ALA A 122 -24.19 10.49 11.94
N ASN A 123 -24.76 11.52 11.32
CA ASN A 123 -26.01 12.21 11.65
C ASN A 123 -25.94 13.23 12.83
N PRO A 124 -26.31 14.52 12.61
CA PRO A 124 -26.65 15.39 13.74
C PRO A 124 -27.92 14.84 14.43
N PRO A 125 -28.01 14.86 15.77
CA PRO A 125 -29.27 14.55 16.44
C PRO A 125 -30.34 15.50 15.90
N ALA A 126 -31.45 14.94 15.42
CA ALA A 126 -32.65 15.73 15.12
C ALA A 126 -32.99 16.54 16.39
N GLN A 127 -33.03 17.87 16.25
CA GLN A 127 -33.53 18.75 17.31
C GLN A 127 -35.04 18.67 17.39
#